data_AF-A0A1I3AT26-F1
#
_entry.id   AF-A0A1I3AT26-F1
#
_cell.length_a   1.000
_cell.length_b   1.000
_cell.length_c   1.000
_cell.angle_alpha   90.00
_cell.angle_beta   90.00
_cell.angle_gamma   90.00
#
_symmetry.space_group_name_H-M   'P 1'
#
loop_
_entity.id
_entity.type
_entity.pdbx_description
1 polymer ?
#
loop_
_entity_poly.entity_id
_entity_poly.type
_entity_poly.pdbx_seq_one_letter_code
_entity_poly.pdbx_strand_id
1 'polypeptide(L)'
;MSVHPFLPGVAPFGRAPAPAAPEPTAPILSEAFDTRPLDAAAAGFVLAALPPGLVLWAQDRLSRAETGAPFLPGTGRALLRLDLTRPADVLAALEDGLQGRALAAVVGEIHGSPAALSFTASRRLALRAEAAGLPCWLIRHAARPDASAARMRWRLSALPSVPDPDDPQAPGDPRWLAELFRARGRPGSTWVAHHDRAADRLDFSAPPRDRELAVPARPARRGLA
;
A
#
# COMPACT_ATOMS: atom_id res chain seq x y z
N MET A 1 -6.28 -9.48 -29.79
CA MET A 1 -7.49 -8.64 -29.66
C MET A 1 -8.47 -9.35 -28.73
N SER A 2 -8.51 -8.94 -27.46
CA SER A 2 -9.44 -9.55 -26.49
C SER A 2 -10.78 -8.84 -26.60
N VAL A 3 -11.78 -9.51 -27.20
CA VAL A 3 -13.14 -9.01 -27.25
C VAL A 3 -13.77 -9.28 -25.89
N HIS A 4 -14.00 -8.24 -25.09
CA HIS A 4 -14.77 -8.37 -23.85
C HIS A 4 -16.26 -8.42 -24.22
N PRO A 5 -16.97 -9.55 -24.03
CA PRO A 5 -18.36 -9.69 -24.43
C PRO A 5 -19.35 -8.99 -23.47
N PHE A 6 -18.85 -8.17 -22.54
CA PHE A 6 -19.64 -7.48 -21.53
C PHE A 6 -19.31 -5.99 -21.49
N LEU A 7 -20.33 -5.17 -21.19
CA LEU A 7 -20.16 -3.73 -20.97
C LEU A 7 -19.19 -3.47 -19.80
N PRO A 8 -18.37 -2.40 -19.87
CA PRO A 8 -17.51 -2.00 -18.75
C PRO A 8 -18.33 -1.87 -17.45
N GLY A 9 -17.95 -2.60 -16.41
CA GLY A 9 -18.61 -2.58 -15.10
C GLY A 9 -19.74 -3.60 -14.90
N VAL A 10 -20.06 -4.45 -15.90
CA VAL A 10 -21.02 -5.54 -15.75
C VAL A 10 -20.27 -6.86 -15.67
N ALA A 11 -20.30 -7.53 -14.51
CA ALA A 11 -19.71 -8.86 -14.37
C ALA A 11 -20.76 -9.95 -14.62
N PRO A 12 -20.41 -11.05 -15.31
CA PRO A 12 -21.35 -12.13 -15.60
C PRO A 12 -21.80 -12.85 -14.31
N PHE A 13 -23.05 -13.30 -14.30
CA PHE A 13 -23.66 -14.23 -13.33
C PHE A 13 -23.35 -13.95 -11.86
N GLY A 14 -24.08 -13.01 -11.23
CA GLY A 14 -24.06 -12.83 -9.77
C GLY A 14 -22.71 -12.41 -9.16
N ARG A 15 -21.71 -12.14 -9.99
CA ARG A 15 -20.42 -11.59 -9.57
C ARG A 15 -20.62 -10.09 -9.39
N ALA A 16 -20.36 -9.57 -8.19
CA ALA A 16 -20.22 -8.13 -8.04
C ALA A 16 -19.05 -7.68 -8.95
N PRO A 17 -19.20 -6.59 -9.72
CA PRO A 17 -18.09 -6.06 -10.50
C PRO A 17 -16.90 -5.81 -9.57
N ALA A 18 -15.69 -6.20 -10.01
CA ALA A 18 -14.49 -5.90 -9.27
C ALA A 18 -14.42 -4.37 -9.07
N PRO A 19 -14.19 -3.88 -7.85
CA PRO A 19 -14.16 -2.45 -7.61
C PRO A 19 -13.05 -1.84 -8.45
N ALA A 20 -13.35 -0.70 -9.09
CA ALA A 20 -12.41 -0.03 -10.00
C ALA A 20 -11.08 0.19 -9.29
N ALA A 21 -9.98 -0.22 -9.94
CA ALA A 21 -8.65 -0.08 -9.39
C ALA A 21 -8.40 1.38 -8.98
N PRO A 22 -7.82 1.62 -7.79
CA PRO A 22 -7.34 2.95 -7.43
C PRO A 22 -6.11 3.29 -8.25
N GLU A 23 -5.82 4.58 -8.38
CA GLU A 23 -4.60 5.10 -8.99
C GLU A 23 -3.61 5.48 -7.87
N PRO A 24 -2.63 4.62 -7.53
CA PRO A 24 -1.75 4.83 -6.38
C PRO A 24 -0.73 5.96 -6.60
N THR A 25 -0.47 6.30 -7.86
CA THR A 25 0.43 7.36 -8.32
C THR A 25 -0.27 8.71 -8.47
N ALA A 26 -1.53 8.83 -8.06
CA ALA A 26 -2.23 10.12 -8.10
C ALA A 26 -1.53 11.14 -7.18
N PRO A 27 -1.52 12.44 -7.53
CA PRO A 27 -0.86 13.50 -6.75
C PRO A 27 -1.68 13.89 -5.53
N ILE A 28 -1.82 12.96 -4.60
CA ILE A 28 -2.63 13.05 -3.40
C ILE A 28 -1.83 12.57 -2.19
N LEU A 29 -2.27 12.98 -0.99
CA LEU A 29 -1.83 12.34 0.24
C LEU A 29 -2.56 11.00 0.43
N SER A 30 -1.78 9.94 0.58
CA SER A 30 -2.25 8.60 0.94
C SER A 30 -1.62 8.13 2.26
N GLU A 31 -2.38 7.40 3.07
CA GLU A 31 -1.89 6.76 4.30
C GLU A 31 -1.89 5.24 4.17
N ALA A 32 -0.83 4.59 4.64
CA ALA A 32 -0.66 3.16 4.68
C ALA A 32 -0.47 2.69 6.13
N PHE A 33 -1.27 1.72 6.55
CA PHE A 33 -1.21 1.11 7.88
C PHE A 33 -1.02 -0.41 7.73
N ASP A 34 -0.04 -0.96 8.42
CA ASP A 34 0.06 -2.41 8.56
C ASP A 34 -1.04 -2.94 9.48
N THR A 35 -1.60 -4.11 9.15
CA THR A 35 -2.57 -4.78 10.04
C THR A 35 -1.89 -5.53 11.19
N ARG A 36 -0.59 -5.81 11.08
CA ARG A 36 0.21 -6.50 12.09
C ARG A 36 1.49 -5.71 12.37
N PRO A 37 1.97 -5.68 13.63
CA PRO A 37 3.28 -5.13 13.93
C PRO A 37 4.37 -5.85 13.12
N LEU A 38 5.38 -5.11 12.66
CA LEU A 38 6.49 -5.64 11.87
C LEU A 38 6.09 -6.31 10.55
N ASP A 39 4.85 -6.12 10.07
CA ASP A 39 4.50 -6.48 8.70
C ASP A 39 5.21 -5.49 7.76
N ALA A 40 5.88 -5.98 6.72
CA ALA A 40 6.52 -5.13 5.71
C ALA A 40 5.55 -4.77 4.57
N ALA A 41 4.25 -5.05 4.76
CA ALA A 41 3.22 -4.87 3.75
C ALA A 41 3.09 -3.42 3.30
N ALA A 42 3.01 -2.47 4.23
CA ALA A 42 2.85 -1.07 3.91
C ALA A 42 4.04 -0.52 3.13
N ALA A 43 5.27 -0.78 3.58
CA ALA A 43 6.48 -0.35 2.88
C ALA A 43 6.59 -0.97 1.48
N GLY A 44 6.35 -2.28 1.35
CA GLY A 44 6.42 -2.98 0.06
C GLY A 44 5.34 -2.52 -0.93
N PHE A 45 4.09 -2.37 -0.46
CA PHE A 45 2.99 -1.87 -1.28
C PHE A 45 3.21 -0.42 -1.71
N VAL A 46 3.64 0.45 -0.78
CA VAL A 46 3.95 1.84 -1.09
C VAL A 46 5.05 1.90 -2.14
N LEU A 47 6.14 1.14 -1.97
CA LEU A 47 7.21 1.09 -2.95
C LEU A 47 6.71 0.70 -4.36
N ALA A 48 5.90 -0.35 -4.45
CA ALA A 48 5.29 -0.77 -5.72
C ALA A 48 4.31 0.26 -6.31
N ALA A 49 3.74 1.13 -5.47
CA ALA A 49 2.83 2.20 -5.85
C ALA A 49 3.54 3.51 -6.27
N LEU A 50 4.84 3.65 -6.04
CA LEU A 50 5.58 4.87 -6.41
C LEU A 50 5.89 4.90 -7.91
N PRO A 51 5.85 6.07 -8.57
CA PRO A 51 6.40 6.21 -9.91
C PRO A 51 7.94 6.02 -9.92
N PRO A 52 8.55 5.67 -11.07
CA PRO A 52 10.01 5.67 -11.22
C PRO A 52 10.58 7.09 -11.07
N GLY A 53 11.84 7.18 -10.64
CA GLY A 53 12.54 8.45 -10.43
C GLY A 53 13.04 8.66 -8.99
N LEU A 54 13.37 9.90 -8.64
CA LEU A 54 13.93 10.23 -7.34
C LEU A 54 12.83 10.33 -6.27
N VAL A 55 12.93 9.51 -5.22
CA VAL A 55 11.98 9.46 -4.11
C VAL A 55 12.63 10.03 -2.86
N LEU A 56 11.99 11.03 -2.25
CA LEU A 56 12.33 11.43 -0.89
C LEU A 56 11.69 10.46 0.09
N TRP A 57 12.49 9.84 0.95
CA TRP A 57 12.01 8.95 1.99
C TRP A 57 12.52 9.40 3.36
N ALA A 58 11.62 9.90 4.20
CA ALA A 58 11.94 10.43 5.52
C ALA A 58 11.38 9.51 6.61
N GLN A 59 12.22 9.11 7.56
CA GLN A 59 11.82 8.24 8.67
C GLN A 59 12.10 8.92 10.00
N ASP A 60 11.18 8.79 10.96
CA ASP A 60 11.50 9.08 12.35
C ASP A 60 12.37 7.97 12.98
N ARG A 61 12.95 8.25 14.15
CA ARG A 61 13.89 7.35 14.81
C ARG A 61 13.28 5.98 15.14
N LEU A 62 12.00 5.93 15.54
CA LEU A 62 11.35 4.70 15.97
C LEU A 62 10.94 3.85 14.77
N SER A 63 10.41 4.48 13.72
CA SER A 63 10.09 3.85 12.44
C SER A 63 11.32 3.16 11.89
N ARG A 64 12.45 3.88 11.78
CA ARG A 64 13.71 3.28 11.30
C ARG A 64 14.23 2.15 12.19
N ALA A 65 14.09 2.27 13.51
CA ALA A 65 14.51 1.22 14.42
C ALA A 65 13.68 -0.05 14.28
N GLU A 66 12.40 0.09 13.88
CA GLU A 66 11.44 -0.99 13.77
C GLU A 66 11.47 -1.66 12.39
N THR A 67 11.55 -0.87 11.32
CA THR A 67 11.39 -1.35 9.93
C THR A 67 12.67 -1.28 9.10
N GLY A 68 13.75 -0.74 9.66
CA GLY A 68 15.01 -0.54 8.95
C GLY A 68 14.94 0.61 7.95
N ALA A 69 15.75 0.54 6.90
CA ALA A 69 15.77 1.53 5.82
C ALA A 69 15.27 0.91 4.51
N PRO A 70 14.58 1.68 3.66
CA PRO A 70 14.12 1.18 2.37
C PRO A 70 15.30 0.81 1.46
N PHE A 71 15.19 -0.34 0.79
CA PHE A 71 16.14 -0.79 -0.23
C PHE A 71 15.50 -0.65 -1.62
N LEU A 72 15.87 0.43 -2.33
CA LEU A 72 15.34 0.75 -3.66
C LEU A 72 16.18 0.30 -4.88
N PRO A 73 17.47 -0.09 -4.78
CA PRO A 73 18.20 -0.56 -5.95
C PRO A 73 17.47 -1.67 -6.70
N GLY A 74 17.47 -1.59 -8.04
CA GLY A 74 16.76 -2.53 -8.92
C GLY A 74 15.27 -2.23 -9.14
N THR A 75 14.71 -1.20 -8.49
CA THR A 75 13.29 -0.84 -8.63
C THR A 75 13.04 0.34 -9.58
N GLY A 76 14.05 0.85 -10.30
CA GLY A 76 13.88 2.06 -11.12
C GLY A 76 13.64 3.36 -10.32
N ARG A 77 13.76 3.30 -8.98
CA ARG A 77 13.57 4.43 -8.06
C ARG A 77 14.90 4.74 -7.36
N ALA A 78 15.32 6.01 -7.40
CA ALA A 78 16.49 6.49 -6.67
C ALA A 78 16.06 7.00 -5.30
N LEU A 79 16.89 6.78 -4.27
CA LEU A 79 16.54 7.11 -2.88
C LEU A 79 17.26 8.38 -2.41
N LEU A 80 16.50 9.42 -2.07
CA LEU A 80 16.95 10.51 -1.21
C LEU A 80 16.43 10.24 0.20
N ARG A 81 17.28 9.70 1.07
CA ARG A 81 16.89 9.30 2.43
C ARG A 81 17.14 10.40 3.46
N LEU A 82 16.17 10.66 4.31
CA LEU A 82 16.30 11.54 5.48
C LEU A 82 16.03 10.77 6.78
N ASP A 83 17.06 10.74 7.62
CA ASP A 83 17.08 10.05 8.90
C ASP A 83 16.83 11.05 10.03
N LEU A 84 15.58 11.18 10.48
CA LEU A 84 15.14 12.24 11.38
C LEU A 84 14.79 11.70 12.76
N THR A 85 14.92 12.54 13.79
CA THR A 85 14.67 12.09 15.17
C THR A 85 13.19 12.18 15.53
N ARG A 86 12.52 13.27 15.17
CA ARG A 86 11.15 13.56 15.60
C ARG A 86 10.18 13.45 14.43
N PRO A 87 8.94 12.96 14.66
CA PRO A 87 7.89 12.95 13.63
C PRO A 87 7.59 14.33 13.04
N ALA A 88 7.71 15.39 13.84
CA ALA A 88 7.53 16.77 13.35
C ALA A 88 8.57 17.15 12.27
N ASP A 89 9.80 16.67 12.41
CA ASP A 89 10.87 16.94 11.44
C ASP A 89 10.61 16.16 10.15
N VAL A 90 10.08 14.93 10.24
CA VAL A 90 9.62 14.16 9.06
C VAL A 90 8.56 14.93 8.30
N LEU A 91 7.53 15.43 8.99
CA LEU A 91 6.46 16.20 8.36
C LEU A 91 6.99 17.47 7.68
N ALA A 92 7.90 18.21 8.32
CA ALA A 92 8.53 19.38 7.74
C ALA A 92 9.32 19.02 6.46
N ALA A 93 10.11 17.94 6.51
CA ALA A 93 10.88 17.47 5.37
C ALA A 93 10.00 17.05 4.18
N LEU A 94 8.84 16.43 4.42
CA LEU A 94 7.88 16.13 3.36
C LEU A 94 7.32 17.41 2.74
N GLU A 95 6.99 18.42 3.55
CA GLU A 95 6.49 19.71 3.05
C GLU A 95 7.52 20.45 2.20
N ASP A 96 8.80 20.34 2.53
CA ASP A 96 9.92 20.87 1.75
C ASP A 96 10.15 20.06 0.48
N GLY A 97 10.09 18.72 0.56
CA GLY A 97 10.14 17.84 -0.60
C GLY A 97 9.06 18.17 -1.63
N LEU A 98 7.83 18.42 -1.18
CA LEU A 98 6.71 18.81 -2.03
C LEU A 98 6.87 20.20 -2.68
N GLN A 99 7.82 21.03 -2.26
CA GLN A 99 8.16 22.28 -2.95
C GLN A 99 9.17 22.05 -4.09
N GLY A 100 9.94 20.97 -4.02
CA GLY A 100 10.95 20.62 -5.01
C GLY A 100 10.35 20.05 -6.29
N ARG A 101 10.94 20.38 -7.45
CA ARG A 101 10.48 19.90 -8.78
C ARG A 101 11.22 18.66 -9.29
N ALA A 102 12.22 18.16 -8.55
CA ALA A 102 13.08 17.07 -9.00
C ALA A 102 12.65 15.69 -8.47
N LEU A 103 11.64 15.63 -7.60
CA LEU A 103 11.16 14.40 -6.98
C LEU A 103 10.02 13.79 -7.78
N ALA A 104 9.99 12.47 -7.84
CA ALA A 104 8.88 11.69 -8.39
C ALA A 104 7.79 11.42 -7.33
N ALA A 105 8.17 11.36 -6.05
CA ALA A 105 7.26 11.20 -4.91
C ALA A 105 7.94 11.54 -3.58
N VAL A 106 7.14 11.72 -2.53
CA VAL A 106 7.60 11.84 -1.14
C VAL A 106 6.95 10.78 -0.25
N VAL A 107 7.72 10.18 0.65
CA VAL A 107 7.27 9.15 1.60
C VAL A 107 7.76 9.49 2.99
N GLY A 108 6.86 9.49 3.96
CA GLY A 108 7.19 9.64 5.37
C GLY A 108 6.79 8.41 6.18
N GLU A 109 7.69 7.91 7.01
CA GLU A 109 7.37 6.90 8.02
C GLU A 109 7.27 7.53 9.40
N ILE A 110 6.13 7.33 10.05
CA ILE A 110 5.82 7.89 11.36
C ILE A 110 5.32 6.78 12.28
N HIS A 111 5.96 6.66 13.44
CA HIS A 111 5.59 5.70 14.46
C HIS A 111 4.56 6.29 15.44
N GLY A 112 3.50 5.52 15.69
CA GLY A 112 2.40 5.86 16.59
C GLY A 112 1.49 6.99 16.08
N SER A 113 0.84 7.67 17.03
CA SER A 113 -0.04 8.82 16.78
C SER A 113 0.51 10.08 17.46
N PRO A 114 1.63 10.65 16.95
CA PRO A 114 2.23 11.83 17.54
C PRO A 114 1.32 13.06 17.34
N ALA A 115 1.24 13.94 18.34
CA ALA A 115 0.45 15.17 18.27
C ALA A 115 0.85 16.09 17.10
N ALA A 116 2.10 15.99 16.63
CA ALA A 116 2.59 16.71 15.45
C ALA A 116 1.80 16.36 14.18
N LEU A 117 1.38 15.10 14.03
CA LEU A 117 0.52 14.66 12.93
C LEU A 117 -0.95 14.93 13.24
N SER A 118 -1.29 16.21 13.32
CA SER A 118 -2.66 16.66 13.48
C SER A 118 -3.44 16.63 12.15
N PHE A 119 -4.77 16.79 12.23
CA PHE A 119 -5.60 17.00 11.04
C PHE A 119 -5.12 18.20 10.21
N THR A 120 -4.68 19.29 10.85
CA THR A 120 -4.14 20.47 10.17
C THR A 120 -2.84 20.15 9.43
N ALA A 121 -1.95 19.37 10.04
CA ALA A 121 -0.70 18.95 9.40
C ALA A 121 -0.96 18.05 8.18
N SER A 122 -1.81 17.02 8.33
CA SER A 122 -2.17 16.16 7.19
C SER A 122 -2.90 16.92 6.09
N ARG A 123 -3.76 17.89 6.43
CA ARG A 123 -4.42 18.76 5.44
C ARG A 123 -3.43 19.61 4.67
N ARG A 124 -2.42 20.16 5.35
CA ARG A 124 -1.36 20.94 4.72
C ARG A 124 -0.55 20.09 3.74
N LEU A 125 -0.18 18.87 4.13
CA LEU A 125 0.46 17.90 3.24
C LEU A 125 -0.40 17.54 2.02
N ALA A 126 -1.69 17.26 2.23
CA ALA A 126 -2.60 16.93 1.13
C ALA A 126 -2.71 18.07 0.10
N LEU A 127 -2.87 19.32 0.56
CA LEU A 127 -2.93 20.49 -0.32
C LEU A 127 -1.61 20.72 -1.07
N ARG A 128 -0.46 20.50 -0.41
CA ARG A 128 0.86 20.62 -1.04
C ARG A 128 1.10 19.52 -2.07
N ALA A 129 0.71 18.28 -1.80
CA ALA A 129 0.82 17.16 -2.74
C ALA A 129 0.02 17.44 -4.02
N GLU A 130 -1.23 17.88 -3.85
CA GLU A 130 -2.11 18.28 -4.97
C GLU A 130 -1.54 19.47 -5.76
N ALA A 131 -1.01 20.48 -5.08
CA ALA A 131 -0.41 21.65 -5.73
C ALA A 131 0.91 21.34 -6.46
N ALA A 132 1.71 20.43 -5.91
CA ALA A 132 2.98 19.99 -6.48
C ALA A 132 2.80 19.03 -7.67
N GLY A 133 1.65 18.37 -7.76
CA GLY A 133 1.44 17.29 -8.73
C GLY A 133 2.24 16.03 -8.39
N LEU A 134 2.55 15.80 -7.11
CA LEU A 134 3.39 14.67 -6.65
C LEU A 134 2.63 13.75 -5.68
N PRO A 135 2.78 12.43 -5.79
CA PRO A 135 2.31 11.48 -4.78
C PRO A 135 2.99 11.73 -3.44
N CYS A 136 2.19 11.74 -2.38
CA CYS A 136 2.66 11.86 -1.00
C CYS A 136 2.13 10.68 -0.18
N TRP A 137 3.02 9.90 0.40
CA TRP A 137 2.65 8.76 1.24
C TRP A 137 3.08 8.96 2.68
N LEU A 138 2.19 8.60 3.61
CA LEU A 138 2.53 8.40 5.02
C LEU A 138 2.35 6.93 5.37
N ILE A 139 3.43 6.27 5.77
CA ILE A 139 3.39 4.95 6.39
C ILE A 139 3.29 5.16 7.90
N ARG A 140 2.24 4.60 8.50
CA ARG A 140 1.84 4.82 9.89
C ARG A 140 2.07 3.54 10.69
N HIS A 141 3.26 3.42 11.28
CA HIS A 141 3.65 2.27 12.10
C HIS A 141 3.02 2.32 13.48
N ALA A 142 2.65 1.18 14.05
CA ALA A 142 2.09 1.06 15.41
C ALA A 142 0.97 2.08 15.74
N ALA A 143 0.23 2.53 14.71
CA ALA A 143 -0.75 3.59 14.82
C ALA A 143 -2.16 3.07 14.54
N ARG A 144 -3.14 3.67 15.21
CA ARG A 144 -4.55 3.48 14.83
C ARG A 144 -4.97 4.61 13.89
N PRO A 145 -5.81 4.34 12.88
CA PRO A 145 -6.34 5.41 12.04
C PRO A 145 -7.06 6.49 12.86
N ASP A 146 -6.53 7.71 12.80
CA ASP A 146 -7.03 8.92 13.45
C ASP A 146 -7.61 9.91 12.41
N ALA A 147 -7.94 11.13 12.84
CA ALA A 147 -8.44 12.17 11.94
C ALA A 147 -7.33 12.64 10.99
N SER A 148 -7.53 12.41 9.69
CA SER A 148 -6.56 12.74 8.64
C SER A 148 -7.27 13.28 7.40
N ALA A 149 -6.58 14.17 6.68
CA ALA A 149 -7.01 14.70 5.39
C ALA A 149 -6.56 13.86 4.19
N ALA A 150 -5.89 12.72 4.41
CA ALA A 150 -5.48 11.80 3.36
C ALA A 150 -6.68 11.37 2.48
N ARG A 151 -6.48 11.42 1.15
CA ARG A 151 -7.51 11.11 0.15
C ARG A 151 -7.75 9.62 0.00
N MET A 152 -6.74 8.81 0.28
CA MET A 152 -6.80 7.35 0.34
C MET A 152 -6.13 6.85 1.61
N ARG A 153 -6.77 5.93 2.32
CA ARG A 153 -6.23 5.32 3.55
C ARG A 153 -6.37 3.82 3.48
N TRP A 154 -5.24 3.16 3.68
CA TRP A 154 -5.04 1.75 3.37
C TRP A 154 -4.72 0.95 4.62
N ARG A 155 -5.35 -0.20 4.78
CA ARG A 155 -4.90 -1.28 5.65
C ARG A 155 -4.28 -2.35 4.77
N LEU A 156 -3.06 -2.75 5.11
CA LEU A 156 -2.23 -3.59 4.28
C LEU A 156 -1.72 -4.77 5.10
N SER A 157 -1.74 -5.94 4.49
CA SER A 157 -1.14 -7.14 5.08
C SER A 157 -0.47 -7.96 4.00
N ALA A 158 0.69 -8.54 4.33
CA ALA A 158 1.42 -9.37 3.38
C ALA A 158 0.65 -10.67 3.17
N LEU A 159 0.51 -11.05 1.91
CA LEU A 159 0.08 -12.38 1.51
C LEU A 159 1.29 -13.18 1.05
N PRO A 160 1.27 -14.53 1.16
CA PRO A 160 2.29 -15.35 0.54
C PRO A 160 2.47 -14.96 -0.93
N SER A 161 3.69 -14.93 -1.46
CA SER A 161 3.91 -14.74 -2.90
C SER A 161 3.31 -15.91 -3.68
N VAL A 162 3.14 -15.75 -4.99
CA VAL A 162 3.07 -16.92 -5.87
C VAL A 162 4.44 -17.61 -5.92
N PRO A 163 4.52 -18.92 -6.17
CA PRO A 163 5.79 -19.57 -6.49
C PRO A 163 6.44 -18.87 -7.68
N ASP A 164 7.75 -18.73 -7.65
CA ASP A 164 8.51 -18.23 -8.79
C ASP A 164 8.43 -19.26 -9.95
N PRO A 165 8.23 -18.81 -11.20
CA PRO A 165 8.07 -19.71 -12.34
C PRO A 165 9.34 -20.48 -12.70
N ASP A 166 10.51 -19.94 -12.38
CA ASP A 166 11.82 -20.49 -12.74
C ASP A 166 12.46 -21.27 -11.57
N ASP A 167 12.17 -20.89 -10.32
CA ASP A 167 12.62 -21.62 -9.12
C ASP A 167 11.50 -21.79 -8.07
N PRO A 168 10.91 -22.98 -7.89
CA PRO A 168 9.84 -23.21 -6.93
C PRO A 168 10.27 -23.06 -5.45
N GLN A 169 11.57 -22.94 -5.15
CA GLN A 169 12.08 -22.62 -3.82
C GLN A 169 12.30 -21.11 -3.60
N ALA A 170 12.31 -20.32 -4.66
CA ALA A 170 12.43 -18.87 -4.59
C ALA A 170 11.06 -18.20 -4.33
N PRO A 171 11.02 -17.09 -3.59
CA PRO A 171 9.81 -16.30 -3.47
C PRO A 171 9.51 -15.62 -4.81
N GLY A 172 8.31 -15.84 -5.35
CA GLY A 172 7.84 -15.08 -6.52
C GLY A 172 7.48 -13.63 -6.17
N ASP A 173 6.61 -13.05 -6.99
CA ASP A 173 6.19 -11.66 -6.86
C ASP A 173 5.38 -11.38 -5.59
N PRO A 174 5.58 -10.19 -4.98
CA PRO A 174 4.98 -9.87 -3.69
C PRO A 174 3.49 -9.57 -3.86
N ARG A 175 2.72 -9.99 -2.86
CA ARG A 175 1.27 -9.81 -2.82
C ARG A 175 0.82 -9.25 -1.50
N TRP A 176 -0.23 -8.45 -1.55
CA TRP A 176 -0.82 -7.84 -0.37
C TRP A 176 -2.35 -7.96 -0.41
N LEU A 177 -2.95 -8.20 0.75
CA LEU A 177 -4.36 -7.89 0.92
C LEU A 177 -4.45 -6.40 1.22
N ALA A 178 -5.06 -5.64 0.31
CA ALA A 178 -5.12 -4.19 0.35
C ALA A 178 -6.56 -3.72 0.55
N GLU A 179 -6.87 -3.24 1.75
CA GLU A 179 -8.17 -2.66 2.10
C GLU A 179 -8.06 -1.13 2.07
N LEU A 180 -8.72 -0.50 1.10
CA LEU A 180 -8.95 0.95 1.09
C LEU A 180 -10.16 1.25 1.97
N PHE A 181 -9.94 1.39 3.28
CA PHE A 181 -11.01 1.58 4.26
C PHE A 181 -11.58 3.00 4.27
N ARG A 182 -10.85 3.98 3.69
CA ARG A 182 -11.36 5.33 3.44
C ARG A 182 -10.81 5.88 2.13
N ALA A 183 -11.70 6.40 1.30
CA ALA A 183 -11.35 7.19 0.14
C ALA A 183 -12.36 8.30 -0.12
N ARG A 184 -11.91 9.42 -0.70
CA ARG A 184 -12.82 10.49 -1.13
C ARG A 184 -13.37 10.19 -2.53
N GLY A 185 -14.69 10.18 -2.67
CA GLY A 185 -15.36 10.02 -3.98
C GLY A 185 -15.50 8.57 -4.45
N ARG A 186 -15.22 7.57 -3.61
CA ARG A 186 -15.49 6.15 -3.89
C ARG A 186 -15.77 5.37 -2.61
N PRO A 187 -16.53 4.26 -2.68
CA PRO A 187 -16.70 3.37 -1.54
C PRO A 187 -15.36 2.74 -1.13
N GLY A 188 -15.25 2.36 0.14
CA GLY A 188 -14.17 1.51 0.59
C GLY A 188 -14.23 0.14 -0.11
N SER A 189 -13.09 -0.50 -0.30
CA SER A 189 -12.97 -1.73 -1.09
C SER A 189 -11.70 -2.49 -0.73
N THR A 190 -11.71 -3.79 -0.98
CA THR A 190 -10.57 -4.68 -0.71
C THR A 190 -10.17 -5.41 -1.98
N TRP A 191 -8.86 -5.54 -2.18
CA TRP A 191 -8.26 -6.26 -3.30
C TRP A 191 -7.12 -7.16 -2.82
N VAL A 192 -6.76 -8.14 -3.65
CA VAL A 192 -5.39 -8.65 -3.65
C VAL A 192 -4.59 -7.83 -4.64
N ALA A 193 -3.62 -7.10 -4.12
CA ALA A 193 -2.64 -6.35 -4.90
C ALA A 193 -1.42 -7.22 -5.19
N HIS A 194 -0.91 -7.17 -6.41
CA HIS A 194 0.27 -7.90 -6.87
C HIS A 194 1.20 -6.94 -7.60
N HIS A 195 2.50 -6.96 -7.29
CA HIS A 195 3.49 -6.18 -8.06
C HIS A 195 4.15 -7.07 -9.11
N ASP A 196 3.81 -6.85 -10.37
CA ASP A 196 4.51 -7.41 -11.52
C ASP A 196 5.85 -6.67 -11.62
N ARG A 197 6.93 -7.32 -11.14
CA ARG A 197 8.26 -6.69 -11.10
C ARG A 197 8.84 -6.45 -12.50
N ALA A 198 8.48 -7.30 -13.47
CA ALA A 198 8.98 -7.20 -14.84
C ALA A 198 8.35 -6.01 -15.58
N ALA A 199 7.05 -5.77 -15.36
CA ALA A 199 6.34 -4.62 -15.93
C ALA A 199 6.37 -3.37 -15.04
N ASP A 200 6.94 -3.45 -13.84
CA ASP A 200 6.88 -2.45 -12.76
C ASP A 200 5.46 -1.90 -12.53
N ARG A 201 4.48 -2.81 -12.42
CA ARG A 201 3.07 -2.45 -12.32
C ARG A 201 2.39 -3.08 -11.11
N LEU A 202 1.60 -2.29 -10.40
CA LEU A 202 0.75 -2.75 -9.31
C LEU A 202 -0.65 -3.11 -9.84
N ASP A 203 -0.94 -4.40 -9.87
CA ASP A 203 -2.22 -4.95 -10.35
C ASP A 203 -3.16 -5.25 -9.17
N PHE A 204 -4.45 -4.98 -9.37
CA PHE A 204 -5.49 -5.18 -8.36
C PHE A 204 -6.50 -6.25 -8.83
N SER A 205 -6.67 -7.29 -8.03
CA SER A 205 -7.62 -8.38 -8.29
C SER A 205 -8.64 -8.51 -7.17
N ALA A 206 -9.80 -9.09 -7.47
CA ALA A 206 -10.79 -9.37 -6.44
C ALA A 206 -10.19 -10.31 -5.37
N PRO A 207 -10.44 -10.07 -4.07
CA PRO A 207 -9.95 -10.96 -3.05
C PRO A 207 -10.54 -12.36 -3.24
N PRO A 208 -9.81 -13.42 -2.82
CA PRO A 208 -10.40 -14.75 -2.75
C PRO A 208 -11.66 -14.64 -1.91
N ARG A 209 -12.80 -15.08 -2.45
CA ARG A 209 -13.96 -15.31 -1.60
C ARG A 209 -13.60 -16.47 -0.70
N ASP A 210 -13.74 -16.32 0.61
CA ASP A 210 -13.70 -17.44 1.53
C ASP A 210 -14.74 -18.44 1.04
N ARG A 211 -14.28 -19.48 0.32
CA ARG A 211 -15.05 -20.71 0.26
C ARG A 211 -14.92 -21.26 1.66
N GLU A 212 -16.06 -21.37 2.33
CA GLU A 212 -16.21 -22.22 3.50
C GLU A 212 -15.43 -23.52 3.22
N LEU A 213 -14.34 -23.73 3.96
CA LEU A 213 -13.57 -24.96 3.87
C LEU A 213 -14.56 -26.08 4.21
N ALA A 214 -14.98 -26.84 3.20
CA ALA A 214 -15.77 -28.03 3.41
C ALA A 214 -15.01 -28.88 4.43
N VAL A 215 -15.58 -29.00 5.63
CA VAL A 215 -15.02 -29.83 6.68
C VAL A 215 -14.82 -31.21 6.07
N PRO A 216 -13.59 -31.75 6.00
CA PRO A 216 -13.38 -33.06 5.40
C PRO A 216 -14.24 -34.06 6.16
N ALA A 217 -15.16 -34.71 5.44
CA ALA A 217 -16.06 -35.70 6.02
C ALA A 217 -15.20 -36.73 6.77
N ARG A 218 -15.40 -36.79 8.08
CA ARG A 218 -14.70 -37.75 8.95
C ARG A 218 -14.99 -39.16 8.40
N PRO A 219 -13.98 -39.97 8.07
CA PRO A 219 -14.23 -41.30 7.54
C PRO A 219 -15.06 -42.08 8.56
N ALA A 220 -16.17 -42.65 8.07
CA ALA A 220 -17.04 -43.50 8.86
C ALA A 220 -16.19 -44.62 9.47
N ARG A 221 -16.17 -44.69 10.81
CA ARG A 221 -15.58 -45.83 11.51
C ARG A 221 -16.39 -47.05 11.12
N ARG A 222 -15.83 -47.90 10.26
CA ARG A 222 -16.30 -49.28 10.09
C ARG A 222 -16.04 -49.99 11.43
N GLY A 223 -17.09 -50.16 12.22
CA GLY A 223 -17.08 -51.11 13.31
C GLY A 223 -16.98 -52.51 12.72
N LEU A 224 -15.91 -53.23 13.06
CA LEU A 224 -15.87 -54.68 12.99
C LEU A 224 -16.41 -55.19 14.32
N ALA A 225 -17.61 -55.78 14.30
CA ALA A 225 -18.10 -56.83 15.20
C ALA A 225 -19.50 -57.24 14.71
#